data_AF-A0A5N4BZ73-F1
#
_entry.id   AF-A0A5N4BZ73-F1
#
_cell.length_a   1.000
_cell.length_b   1.000
_cell.length_c   1.000
_cell.angle_alpha   90.00
_cell.angle_beta   90.00
_cell.angle_gamma   90.00
#
_symmetry.space_group_name_H-M   'P 1'
#
loop_
_entity.id
_entity.type
_entity.pdbx_description
1 polymer ?
#
loop_
_entity_poly.entity_id
_entity_poly.type
_entity_poly.pdbx_seq_one_letter_code
_entity_poly.pdbx_strand_id
1 'polypeptide(L)'
;MAAYREELPAAIKGRVEKHVTRDDLEQLLAWKLARGLFRPRLQQLVTVNSPELVVQRSAAAFRLLPDMHAAVMELCALQGVGPATALAILAAGAPEVAAFMSEEAVAAVPGLPALQYTLKHYLLYLCRVQERATALSRGRASGLWTPHHMETALWTWAMGQKLCPDLLPDLSPSLATPDDTRPAKKRRTQVD
;
A
#
# COMPACT_ATOMS: atom_id res chain seq x y z
N MET A 1 -9.58 12.79 -7.78
CA MET A 1 -8.35 11.98 -7.57
C MET A 1 -7.49 12.53 -6.42
N ALA A 2 -7.42 13.86 -6.22
CA ALA A 2 -6.66 14.50 -5.13
C ALA A 2 -7.23 14.22 -3.71
N ALA A 3 -8.55 14.14 -3.57
CA ALA A 3 -9.23 14.02 -2.27
C ALA A 3 -8.68 12.95 -1.30
N TYR A 4 -8.40 11.72 -1.77
CA TYR A 4 -7.87 10.68 -0.87
C TYR A 4 -6.37 10.82 -0.57
N ARG A 5 -5.57 11.30 -1.53
CA ARG A 5 -4.10 11.30 -1.38
C ARG A 5 -3.58 12.57 -0.69
N GLU A 6 -4.33 13.67 -0.75
CA GLU A 6 -3.88 14.97 -0.26
C GLU A 6 -4.85 15.54 0.76
N GLU A 7 -6.14 15.65 0.41
CA GLU A 7 -7.13 16.35 1.24
C GLU A 7 -7.47 15.57 2.52
N LEU A 8 -7.74 14.26 2.42
CA LEU A 8 -8.08 13.43 3.56
C LEU A 8 -6.90 13.28 4.56
N PRO A 9 -5.66 13.00 4.13
CA PRO A 9 -4.51 12.99 5.04
C PRO A 9 -4.29 14.34 5.72
N ALA A 10 -4.44 15.45 4.99
CA ALA A 10 -4.34 16.79 5.56
C ALA A 10 -5.45 17.06 6.60
N ALA A 11 -6.69 16.67 6.30
CA ALA A 11 -7.83 16.80 7.21
C ALA A 11 -7.64 15.98 8.49
N ILE A 12 -7.19 14.72 8.38
CA ILE A 12 -6.92 13.87 9.55
C ILE A 12 -5.78 14.46 10.40
N LYS A 13 -4.70 14.92 9.75
CA LYS A 13 -3.55 15.52 10.43
C LYS A 13 -3.88 16.83 11.15
N GLY A 14 -4.84 17.61 10.64
CA GLY A 14 -5.28 18.86 11.24
C GLY A 14 -6.15 18.70 12.49
N ARG A 15 -6.59 17.47 12.82
CA ARG A 15 -7.44 17.19 13.98
C ARG A 15 -6.59 16.97 15.23
N VAL A 16 -7.08 17.42 16.39
CA VAL A 16 -6.43 17.23 17.70
C VAL A 16 -6.19 15.75 17.98
N GLU A 17 -7.22 14.93 17.72
CA GLU A 17 -7.12 13.49 17.72
C GLU A 17 -7.37 12.96 16.31
N LYS A 18 -6.48 12.10 15.81
CA LYS A 18 -6.64 11.47 14.50
C LYS A 18 -7.92 10.63 14.50
N HIS A 19 -8.84 10.91 13.59
CA HIS A 19 -10.07 10.17 13.34
C HIS A 19 -10.54 10.43 11.92
N VAL A 20 -11.53 9.69 11.44
CA VAL A 20 -12.31 10.01 10.22
C VAL A 20 -13.75 10.32 10.58
N THR A 21 -14.40 11.17 9.80
CA THR A 21 -15.85 11.42 9.87
C THR A 21 -16.59 10.44 8.96
N ARG A 22 -17.93 10.41 9.05
CA ARG A 22 -18.75 9.63 8.11
C ARG A 22 -18.56 10.13 6.66
N ASP A 23 -18.50 11.44 6.47
CA ASP A 23 -18.31 12.05 5.15
C ASP A 23 -16.93 11.70 4.56
N ASP A 24 -15.88 11.71 5.39
CA ASP A 24 -14.55 11.23 4.99
C ASP A 24 -14.60 9.77 4.51
N LEU A 25 -15.33 8.92 5.24
CA LEU A 25 -15.46 7.50 4.94
C LEU A 25 -16.24 7.25 3.63
N GLU A 26 -17.30 8.03 3.39
CA GLU A 26 -18.05 7.99 2.13
C GLU A 26 -17.20 8.41 0.93
N GLN A 27 -16.43 9.51 1.07
CA GLN A 27 -15.50 9.98 0.04
C GLN A 27 -14.38 8.98 -0.23
N LEU A 28 -13.79 8.40 0.82
CA LEU A 28 -12.76 7.37 0.71
C LEU A 28 -13.29 6.13 -0.01
N LEU A 29 -14.52 5.71 0.28
CA LEU A 29 -15.15 4.59 -0.42
C LEU A 29 -15.42 4.92 -1.88
N ALA A 30 -15.96 6.10 -2.17
CA ALA A 30 -16.19 6.55 -3.55
C ALA A 30 -14.88 6.52 -4.36
N TRP A 31 -13.79 7.06 -3.79
CA TRP A 31 -12.46 7.01 -4.39
C TRP A 31 -11.97 5.57 -4.61
N LYS A 32 -12.09 4.71 -3.59
CA LYS A 32 -11.63 3.32 -3.65
C LYS A 32 -12.39 2.52 -4.70
N LEU A 33 -13.71 2.71 -4.80
CA LEU A 33 -14.56 2.05 -5.78
C LEU A 33 -14.31 2.56 -7.20
N ALA A 34 -13.92 3.83 -7.38
CA ALA A 34 -13.53 4.37 -8.68
C ALA A 34 -12.21 3.76 -9.21
N ARG A 35 -11.33 3.29 -8.31
CA ARG A 35 -10.05 2.63 -8.66
C ARG A 35 -10.16 1.12 -8.88
N GLY A 36 -11.31 0.52 -8.56
CA GLY A 36 -11.47 -0.93 -8.58
C GLY A 36 -12.85 -1.36 -9.03
N LEU A 37 -13.25 -2.54 -8.57
CA LEU A 37 -14.57 -3.09 -8.87
C LEU A 37 -15.64 -2.31 -8.11
N PHE A 38 -16.52 -1.63 -8.84
CA PHE A 38 -17.66 -0.89 -8.28
C PHE A 38 -18.58 -1.83 -7.49
N ARG A 39 -18.89 -1.46 -6.24
CA ARG A 39 -19.72 -2.23 -5.30
C ARG A 39 -20.69 -1.27 -4.59
N PRO A 40 -21.81 -0.89 -5.23
CA PRO A 40 -22.71 0.16 -4.73
C PRO A 40 -23.30 -0.17 -3.34
N ARG A 41 -23.44 -1.46 -3.01
CA ARG A 41 -23.93 -1.92 -1.70
C ARG A 41 -23.03 -1.50 -0.54
N LEU A 42 -21.73 -1.28 -0.74
CA LEU A 42 -20.83 -0.85 0.33
C LEU A 42 -21.08 0.60 0.76
N GLN A 43 -21.44 1.48 -0.19
CA GLN A 43 -21.75 2.88 0.11
C GLN A 43 -23.01 2.97 0.99
N GLN A 44 -24.04 2.16 0.70
CA GLN A 44 -25.27 2.09 1.49
C GLN A 44 -25.04 1.56 2.91
N LEU A 45 -24.06 0.67 3.11
CA LEU A 45 -23.79 0.12 4.44
C LEU A 45 -23.10 1.14 5.35
N VAL A 46 -22.30 2.04 4.79
CA VAL A 46 -21.62 3.06 5.59
C VAL A 46 -22.60 4.08 6.17
N THR A 47 -23.66 4.43 5.46
CA THR A 47 -24.68 5.39 5.93
C THR A 47 -25.44 4.90 7.16
N VAL A 48 -25.39 3.60 7.47
CA VAL A 48 -26.01 3.00 8.66
C VAL A 48 -25.23 3.33 9.94
N ASN A 49 -23.93 3.62 9.84
CA ASN A 49 -23.15 4.01 11.01
C ASN A 49 -23.50 5.44 11.44
N SER A 50 -23.64 5.67 12.75
CA SER A 50 -23.78 7.04 13.26
C SER A 50 -22.47 7.81 13.11
N PRO A 51 -22.50 9.13 12.88
CA PRO A 51 -21.29 9.96 12.79
C PRO A 51 -20.37 9.81 14.02
N GLU A 52 -20.95 9.74 15.21
CA GLU A 52 -20.23 9.61 16.48
C GLU A 52 -19.49 8.28 16.59
N LEU A 53 -20.13 7.19 16.15
CA LEU A 53 -19.53 5.86 16.15
C LEU A 53 -18.33 5.79 15.19
N VAL A 54 -18.42 6.42 14.01
CA VAL A 54 -17.30 6.47 13.04
C VAL A 54 -16.10 7.20 13.64
N VAL A 55 -16.33 8.35 14.29
CA VAL A 55 -15.27 9.11 14.98
C VAL A 55 -14.66 8.28 16.11
N GLN A 56 -15.50 7.70 16.98
CA GLN A 56 -15.06 6.92 18.14
C GLN A 56 -14.18 5.73 17.73
N ARG A 57 -14.65 4.92 16.77
CA ARG A 57 -13.94 3.70 16.30
C ARG A 57 -12.67 4.05 15.55
N SER A 58 -12.71 5.06 14.69
CA SER A 58 -11.51 5.47 13.95
C SER A 58 -10.44 6.07 14.86
N ALA A 59 -10.81 6.89 15.84
CA ALA A 59 -9.89 7.39 16.86
C ALA A 59 -9.25 6.25 17.66
N ALA A 60 -10.06 5.27 18.09
CA ALA A 60 -9.57 4.08 18.77
C ALA A 60 -8.58 3.29 17.90
N ALA A 61 -8.89 3.10 16.62
CA ALA A 61 -8.02 2.40 15.69
C ALA A 61 -6.67 3.12 15.48
N PHE A 62 -6.66 4.44 15.38
CA PHE A 62 -5.40 5.19 15.27
C PHE A 62 -4.53 5.07 16.53
N ARG A 63 -5.13 4.99 17.72
CA ARG A 63 -4.40 4.76 18.99
C ARG A 63 -3.81 3.36 19.11
N LEU A 64 -4.34 2.38 18.37
CA LEU A 64 -3.83 1.00 18.37
C LEU A 64 -2.57 0.83 17.51
N LEU A 65 -2.20 1.81 16.68
CA LEU A 65 -0.97 1.76 15.90
C LEU A 65 0.28 1.77 16.83
N PRO A 66 1.34 1.01 16.49
CA PRO A 66 1.58 0.33 15.21
C PRO A 66 0.99 -1.08 15.09
N ASP A 67 0.13 -1.54 16.00
CA ASP A 67 -0.57 -2.83 15.85
C ASP A 67 -1.65 -2.73 14.76
N MET A 68 -1.22 -3.04 13.54
CA MET A 68 -2.07 -3.05 12.35
C MET A 68 -3.21 -4.06 12.45
N HIS A 69 -3.02 -5.18 13.14
CA HIS A 69 -4.08 -6.18 13.26
C HIS A 69 -5.20 -5.65 14.15
N ALA A 70 -4.86 -5.16 15.35
CA ALA A 70 -5.83 -4.58 16.26
C ALA A 70 -6.54 -3.36 15.64
N ALA A 71 -5.79 -2.45 15.00
CA ALA A 71 -6.35 -1.27 14.34
C ALA A 71 -7.33 -1.63 13.20
N VAL A 72 -7.01 -2.64 12.39
CA VAL A 72 -7.91 -3.11 11.33
C VAL A 72 -9.16 -3.74 11.92
N MET A 73 -9.05 -4.56 12.96
CA MET A 73 -10.21 -5.19 13.59
C MET A 73 -11.14 -4.16 14.23
N GLU A 74 -10.60 -3.10 14.85
CA GLU A 74 -11.38 -2.00 15.41
C GLU A 74 -12.20 -1.27 14.35
N LEU A 75 -11.61 -1.01 13.17
CA LEU A 75 -12.32 -0.40 12.04
C LEU A 75 -13.32 -1.35 11.38
N CYS A 76 -13.04 -2.65 11.34
CA CYS A 76 -13.95 -3.65 10.77
C CYS A 76 -15.25 -3.83 11.57
N ALA A 77 -15.34 -3.25 12.77
CA ALA A 77 -16.59 -3.20 13.53
C ALA A 77 -17.63 -2.24 12.90
N LEU A 78 -17.21 -1.33 12.02
CA LEU A 78 -18.12 -0.42 11.30
C LEU A 78 -18.79 -1.13 10.12
N GLN A 79 -20.08 -0.86 9.92
CA GLN A 79 -20.83 -1.41 8.78
C GLN A 79 -20.26 -0.89 7.46
N GLY A 80 -20.06 -1.79 6.48
CA GLY A 80 -19.48 -1.43 5.18
C GLY A 80 -17.95 -1.25 5.18
N VAL A 81 -17.29 -1.41 6.33
CA VAL A 81 -15.82 -1.33 6.45
C VAL A 81 -15.24 -2.73 6.58
N GLY A 82 -14.71 -3.26 5.48
CA GLY A 82 -13.89 -4.48 5.50
C GLY A 82 -12.40 -4.18 5.67
N PRO A 83 -11.54 -5.21 5.78
CA PRO A 83 -10.10 -5.04 5.99
C PRO A 83 -9.44 -4.12 4.97
N ALA A 84 -9.78 -4.26 3.68
CA ALA A 84 -9.21 -3.40 2.65
C ALA A 84 -9.64 -1.92 2.79
N THR A 85 -10.79 -1.62 3.40
CA THR A 85 -11.25 -0.23 3.61
C THR A 85 -10.63 0.32 4.89
N ALA A 86 -10.58 -0.48 5.94
CA ALA A 86 -9.83 -0.16 7.16
C ALA A 86 -8.38 0.21 6.87
N LEU A 87 -7.70 -0.58 6.04
CA LEU A 87 -6.31 -0.30 5.63
C LEU A 87 -6.18 1.01 4.84
N ALA A 88 -7.16 1.36 4.00
CA ALA A 88 -7.15 2.63 3.29
C ALA A 88 -7.31 3.83 4.23
N ILE A 89 -8.13 3.70 5.28
CA ILE A 89 -8.29 4.72 6.33
C ILE A 89 -6.96 4.90 7.06
N LEU A 90 -6.34 3.80 7.49
CA LEU A 90 -5.06 3.83 8.22
C LEU A 90 -3.93 4.40 7.36
N ALA A 91 -3.85 4.04 6.07
CA ALA A 91 -2.87 4.60 5.16
C ALA A 91 -3.04 6.12 4.94
N ALA A 92 -4.28 6.63 4.98
CA ALA A 92 -4.55 8.07 4.88
C ALA A 92 -4.21 8.83 6.17
N GLY A 93 -4.55 8.28 7.34
CA GLY A 93 -4.35 8.98 8.62
C GLY A 93 -3.01 8.73 9.32
N ALA A 94 -2.31 7.66 8.95
CA ALA A 94 -1.00 7.31 9.47
C ALA A 94 -0.05 6.85 8.34
N PRO A 95 0.21 7.70 7.32
CA PRO A 95 1.09 7.37 6.19
C PRO A 95 2.52 7.00 6.60
N GLU A 96 2.93 7.40 7.81
CA GLU A 96 4.20 7.04 8.44
C GLU A 96 4.28 5.58 8.92
N VAL A 97 3.14 4.94 9.18
CA VAL A 97 3.06 3.54 9.66
C VAL A 97 2.45 2.61 8.62
N ALA A 98 1.42 3.08 7.91
CA ALA A 98 0.61 2.28 7.00
C ALA A 98 0.79 2.71 5.53
N ALA A 99 0.58 1.75 4.63
CA ALA A 99 0.64 1.96 3.19
C ALA A 99 -0.61 1.35 2.55
N PHE A 100 -1.08 1.93 1.44
CA PHE A 100 -2.14 1.30 0.66
C PHE A 100 -1.60 0.06 -0.06
N MET A 101 -2.43 -0.97 -0.23
CA MET A 101 -2.03 -2.21 -0.92
C MET A 101 -2.80 -2.29 -2.24
N SER A 102 -2.30 -1.58 -3.26
CA SER A 102 -2.79 -1.71 -4.64
C SER A 102 -2.16 -2.93 -5.32
N GLU A 103 -2.87 -3.53 -6.29
CA GLU A 103 -2.32 -4.68 -7.03
C GLU A 103 -1.02 -4.30 -7.73
N GLU A 104 -0.95 -3.09 -8.29
CA GLU A 104 0.22 -2.60 -9.00
C GLU A 104 1.41 -2.37 -8.06
N ALA A 105 1.18 -1.82 -6.85
CA ALA A 105 2.24 -1.69 -5.87
C ALA A 105 2.73 -3.05 -5.37
N VAL A 106 1.84 -4.02 -5.14
CA VAL A 106 2.22 -5.39 -4.75
C VAL A 106 3.05 -6.07 -5.84
N ALA A 107 2.63 -5.94 -7.11
CA ALA A 107 3.34 -6.53 -8.24
C ALA A 107 4.76 -5.98 -8.41
N ALA A 108 5.01 -4.74 -7.96
CA ALA A 108 6.34 -4.12 -7.98
C ALA A 108 7.26 -4.55 -6.82
N VAL A 109 6.76 -5.29 -5.81
CA VAL A 109 7.58 -5.74 -4.68
C VAL A 109 8.11 -7.16 -4.93
N PRO A 110 9.44 -7.34 -5.10
CA PRO A 110 10.01 -8.64 -5.37
C PRO A 110 9.93 -9.58 -4.15
N GLY A 111 9.69 -10.86 -4.43
CA GLY A 111 9.70 -11.93 -3.43
C GLY A 111 8.47 -11.94 -2.51
N LEU A 112 7.36 -11.31 -2.90
CA LEU A 112 6.05 -11.59 -2.31
C LEU A 112 5.42 -12.83 -2.96
N PRO A 113 4.63 -13.62 -2.19
CA PRO A 113 3.82 -14.68 -2.78
C PRO A 113 2.74 -14.08 -3.70
N ALA A 114 2.05 -14.93 -4.46
CA ALA A 114 0.90 -14.52 -5.25
C ALA A 114 -0.08 -13.69 -4.41
N LEU A 115 -0.60 -12.61 -4.99
CA LEU A 115 -1.48 -11.65 -4.32
C LEU A 115 -2.66 -12.38 -3.67
N GLN A 116 -2.85 -12.13 -2.37
CA GLN A 116 -4.01 -12.59 -1.62
C GLN A 116 -4.63 -11.42 -0.89
N TYR A 117 -5.95 -11.29 -0.97
CA TYR A 117 -6.72 -10.23 -0.30
C TYR A 117 -6.97 -10.56 1.18
N THR A 118 -5.90 -10.85 1.92
CA THR A 118 -5.94 -11.21 3.34
C THR A 118 -5.08 -10.25 4.15
N LEU A 119 -5.43 -10.07 5.43
CA LEU A 119 -4.63 -9.25 6.34
C LEU A 119 -3.21 -9.81 6.52
N LYS A 120 -3.04 -11.13 6.51
CA LYS A 120 -1.72 -11.78 6.55
C LYS A 120 -0.84 -11.36 5.38
N HIS A 121 -1.38 -11.39 4.16
CA HIS A 121 -0.65 -10.95 2.98
C HIS A 121 -0.31 -9.46 3.04
N TYR A 122 -1.26 -8.63 3.50
CA TYR A 122 -1.02 -7.21 3.71
C TYR A 122 0.14 -6.95 4.68
N LEU A 123 0.21 -7.66 5.81
CA LEU A 123 1.29 -7.47 6.79
C LEU A 123 2.66 -7.84 6.21
N LEU A 124 2.73 -8.88 5.37
CA LEU A 124 3.95 -9.24 4.64
C LEU A 124 4.36 -8.13 3.66
N TYR A 125 3.40 -7.61 2.90
CA TYR A 125 3.62 -6.48 1.99
C TYR A 125 4.11 -5.23 2.75
N LEU A 126 3.40 -4.83 3.82
CA LEU A 126 3.73 -3.64 4.61
C LEU A 126 5.13 -3.73 5.21
N CYS A 127 5.51 -4.91 5.73
CA CYS A 127 6.85 -5.16 6.25
C CYS A 127 7.93 -4.85 5.18
N ARG A 128 7.77 -5.37 3.95
CA ARG A 128 8.71 -5.09 2.85
C ARG A 128 8.73 -3.62 2.47
N VAL A 129 7.58 -2.97 2.44
CA VAL A 129 7.48 -1.53 2.14
C VAL A 129 8.18 -0.70 3.21
N GLN A 130 8.00 -1.02 4.50
CA GLN A 130 8.65 -0.35 5.63
C GLN A 130 10.17 -0.56 5.63
N GLU A 131 10.65 -1.77 5.36
CA GLU A 131 12.08 -2.08 5.23
C GLU A 131 12.74 -1.21 4.14
N ARG A 132 12.08 -1.10 2.98
CA ARG A 132 12.58 -0.29 1.86
C ARG A 132 12.51 1.21 2.13
N ALA A 133 11.42 1.69 2.71
CA ALA A 133 11.30 3.09 3.15
C ALA A 133 12.40 3.45 4.17
N THR A 134 12.69 2.56 5.13
CA THR A 134 13.77 2.75 6.11
C THR A 134 15.15 2.73 5.44
N ALA A 135 15.37 1.81 4.49
CA ALA A 135 16.62 1.77 3.73
C ALA A 135 16.84 3.05 2.91
N LEU A 136 15.80 3.55 2.23
CA LEU A 136 15.86 4.80 1.47
C LEU A 136 16.07 6.01 2.38
N SER A 137 15.44 6.06 3.55
CA SER A 137 15.63 7.15 4.52
C SER A 137 17.07 7.28 5.03
N ARG A 138 17.87 6.20 4.97
CA ARG A 138 19.29 6.23 5.35
C ARG A 138 20.19 6.81 4.25
N GLY A 139 19.68 6.99 3.04
CA GLY A 139 20.41 7.64 1.95
C GLY A 139 20.65 9.12 2.24
N ARG A 140 21.85 9.63 1.95
CA ARG A 140 22.21 11.04 2.23
C ARG A 140 21.39 12.08 1.45
N ALA A 141 20.75 11.69 0.34
CA ALA A 141 20.06 12.60 -0.59
C ALA A 141 18.53 12.46 -0.59
N SER A 142 17.96 11.49 0.13
CA SER A 142 16.58 11.02 -0.09
C SER A 142 15.54 11.58 0.88
N GLY A 143 15.95 12.27 1.95
CA GLY A 143 15.02 12.75 2.98
C GLY A 143 14.30 11.60 3.70
N LEU A 144 13.22 11.93 4.44
CA LEU A 144 12.42 10.93 5.14
C LEU A 144 11.47 10.20 4.16
N TRP A 145 11.63 8.87 4.07
CA TRP A 145 10.72 8.01 3.34
C TRP A 145 9.74 7.33 4.29
N THR A 146 8.46 7.50 4.02
CA THR A 146 7.37 6.82 4.71
C THR A 146 6.92 5.60 3.92
N PRO A 147 6.20 4.65 4.54
CA PRO A 147 5.53 3.58 3.82
C PRO A 147 4.62 4.09 2.68
N HIS A 148 3.94 5.22 2.89
CA HIS A 148 3.15 5.87 1.84
C HIS A 148 3.98 6.36 0.65
N HIS A 149 5.14 7.02 0.89
CA HIS A 149 6.03 7.44 -0.19
C HIS A 149 6.51 6.24 -1.01
N MET A 150 6.88 5.15 -0.32
CA MET A 150 7.32 3.93 -0.98
C MET A 150 6.21 3.27 -1.81
N GLU A 151 4.99 3.17 -1.28
CA GLU A 151 3.81 2.68 -2.02
C GLU A 151 3.54 3.51 -3.28
N THR A 152 3.59 4.84 -3.15
CA THR A 152 3.34 5.74 -4.28
C THR A 152 4.41 5.58 -5.35
N ALA A 153 5.68 5.44 -4.97
CA ALA A 153 6.78 5.17 -5.90
C ALA A 153 6.59 3.83 -6.64
N LEU A 154 6.27 2.75 -5.91
CA LEU A 154 6.01 1.42 -6.48
C LEU A 154 4.82 1.43 -7.44
N TRP A 155 3.71 2.06 -7.05
CA TRP A 155 2.53 2.19 -7.89
C TRP A 155 2.83 3.00 -9.15
N THR A 156 3.55 4.11 -9.03
CA THR A 156 3.93 4.97 -10.17
C THR A 156 4.83 4.21 -11.14
N TRP A 157 5.80 3.47 -10.62
CA TRP A 157 6.67 2.59 -11.39
C TRP A 157 5.90 1.53 -12.18
N ALA A 158 5.01 0.80 -11.51
CA ALA A 158 4.19 -0.24 -12.14
C ALA A 158 3.24 0.33 -13.21
N MET A 159 2.59 1.46 -12.92
CA MET A 159 1.70 2.13 -13.87
C MET A 159 2.45 2.72 -15.05
N GLY A 160 3.64 3.29 -14.85
CA GLY A 160 4.50 3.81 -15.91
C GLY A 160 4.85 2.71 -16.91
N GLN A 161 5.33 1.57 -16.43
CA GLN A 161 5.62 0.42 -17.29
C GLN A 161 4.38 -0.11 -18.04
N LYS A 162 3.20 -0.09 -17.41
CA LYS A 162 1.95 -0.57 -18.01
C LYS A 162 1.39 0.36 -19.08
N LEU A 163 1.42 1.68 -18.85
CA LEU A 163 0.78 2.66 -19.71
C LEU A 163 1.72 3.25 -20.77
N CYS A 164 3.00 3.41 -20.43
CA CYS A 164 3.99 4.04 -21.28
C CYS A 164 5.37 3.37 -21.06
N PRO A 165 5.58 2.14 -21.54
CA PRO A 165 6.84 1.41 -21.34
C PRO A 165 8.06 2.19 -21.87
N ASP A 166 7.88 2.96 -22.94
CA ASP A 166 8.93 3.79 -23.54
C ASP A 166 9.27 5.05 -22.73
N LEU A 167 8.52 5.36 -21.67
CA LEU A 167 8.76 6.54 -20.82
C LEU A 167 9.96 6.33 -19.88
N LEU A 168 10.30 5.08 -19.55
CA LEU A 168 11.35 4.73 -18.59
C LEU A 168 12.26 3.59 -19.11
N PRO A 169 12.85 3.72 -20.32
CA PRO A 169 13.58 2.63 -20.97
C PRO A 169 14.79 2.16 -20.15
N ASP A 170 15.51 3.10 -19.53
CA ASP A 170 16.77 2.86 -18.80
C ASP A 170 16.59 2.47 -17.32
N LEU A 171 15.36 2.46 -16.81
CA LEU A 171 15.07 2.10 -15.42
C LEU A 171 14.55 0.67 -15.26
N SER A 172 14.32 -0.03 -16.37
CA SER A 172 13.96 -1.44 -16.39
C SER A 172 14.93 -2.21 -15.48
N PRO A 173 14.45 -3.09 -14.57
CA PRO A 173 15.36 -3.85 -13.73
C PRO A 173 16.31 -4.60 -14.66
N SER A 174 17.61 -4.26 -14.61
CA SER A 174 18.64 -5.09 -15.20
C SER A 174 18.47 -6.45 -14.53
N LEU A 175 17.93 -7.41 -15.28
CA LEU A 175 18.07 -8.80 -14.96
C LEU A 175 19.57 -9.04 -15.03
N ALA A 176 20.27 -8.80 -13.92
CA ALA A 176 21.60 -9.33 -13.73
C ALA A 176 21.43 -10.84 -13.87
N THR A 177 21.69 -11.34 -15.08
CA THR A 177 21.82 -12.75 -15.35
C THR A 177 22.85 -13.27 -14.36
N PRO A 178 22.56 -14.34 -13.60
CA PRO A 178 23.60 -15.00 -12.84
C PRO A 178 24.68 -15.36 -13.85
N ASP A 179 25.89 -14.87 -13.59
CA ASP A 179 27.07 -15.13 -14.39
C ASP A 179 27.14 -16.63 -14.66
N ASP A 180 26.93 -17.03 -15.91
CA ASP A 180 26.94 -18.43 -16.34
C ASP A 180 28.41 -18.84 -16.44
N THR A 181 29.07 -18.97 -15.29
CA THR A 181 30.35 -19.67 -15.19
C THR A 181 30.11 -21.16 -15.37
N ARG A 182 29.77 -21.56 -16.60
CA ARG A 182 29.88 -22.94 -17.05
C ARG A 182 31.36 -23.21 -17.37
N PRO A 183 32.01 -24.17 -16.70
CA PRO A 183 33.39 -24.52 -17.05
C PRO A 183 33.43 -25.13 -18.45
N ALA A 184 34.30 -24.58 -19.30
CA ALA A 184 34.52 -25.06 -20.66
C ALA A 184 34.88 -26.56 -20.66
N LYS A 185 34.12 -27.36 -21.42
CA LYS A 185 34.46 -28.76 -21.72
C LYS A 185 35.83 -28.79 -22.42
N LYS A 186 36.83 -29.41 -21.77
CA LYS A 186 38.09 -29.78 -22.43
C LYS A 186 37.80 -30.69 -23.61
N ARG A 187 38.26 -30.29 -24.80
CA ARG A 187 38.29 -31.12 -26.01
C ARG A 187 39.29 -32.27 -25.84
N ARG A 188 38.88 -33.38 -26.42
CA ARG A 188 39.42 -34.73 -26.53
C ARG A 188 40.88 -34.78 -27.01
N THR A 189 41.71 -35.62 -26.38
CA THR A 189 42.93 -36.17 -26.99
C THR A 189 42.66 -37.64 -27.31
N GLN A 190 42.69 -37.97 -28.60
CA GLN A 190 42.69 -39.32 -29.13
C GLN A 190 44.16 -39.71 -29.27
N VAL A 191 44.57 -40.82 -28.66
CA VAL A 191 45.89 -41.41 -28.83
C VAL A 191 45.68 -42.71 -29.60
N ASP A 192 46.43 -42.86 -30.68
CA ASP A 192 46.52 -44.04 -31.54
C ASP A 192 47.00 -45.30 -30.80
#